data_AF-A0A7X8M801-F1
#
_entry.id   AF-A0A7X8M801-F1
#
_cell.length_a   1.000
_cell.length_b   1.000
_cell.length_c   1.000
_cell.angle_alpha   90.00
_cell.angle_beta   90.00
_cell.angle_gamma   90.00
#
_symmetry.space_group_name_H-M   'P 1'
#
loop_
_entity.id
_entity.type
_entity.pdbx_description
1 polymer ?
#
loop_
_entity_poly.entity_id
_entity_poly.type
_entity_poly.pdbx_seq_one_letter_code
_entity_poly.pdbx_strand_id
1 'polypeptide(L)' 'MFDLNEYPHRRYNFLTDEWVLVSPHRTLRPWQGKIETGAHDQRPAYDPACYLCPGNKRAHGQENPHYSG' A
#
# COMPACT_ATOMS: atom_id res chain seq x y z
N MET A 1 4.78 -25.80 -26.65
CA MET A 1 3.86 -25.31 -25.59
C MET A 1 4.21 -23.85 -25.35
N PHE A 2 3.24 -22.94 -25.34
CA PHE A 2 3.49 -21.53 -24.99
C PHE A 2 3.51 -21.41 -23.46
N ASP A 3 4.65 -21.01 -22.89
CA ASP A 3 4.79 -20.81 -21.44
C ASP A 3 4.57 -19.32 -21.10
N LEU A 4 3.55 -19.05 -20.30
CA LEU A 4 3.19 -17.71 -19.87
C LEU A 4 4.23 -17.07 -18.93
N ASN A 5 5.08 -17.88 -18.29
CA ASN A 5 6.14 -17.38 -17.42
C ASN A 5 7.36 -16.90 -18.20
N GLU A 6 7.52 -17.33 -19.45
CA GLU A 6 8.68 -16.98 -20.28
C GLU A 6 8.35 -15.86 -21.27
N TYR A 7 7.15 -15.91 -21.87
CA TYR A 7 6.80 -15.03 -23.00
C TYR A 7 5.85 -13.88 -22.61
N PRO A 8 6.07 -12.67 -23.16
CA PRO A 8 5.13 -11.56 -23.01
C PRO A 8 3.74 -11.89 -23.53
N HIS A 9 2.71 -11.46 -22.81
CA HIS A 9 1.31 -11.71 -23.17
C HIS A 9 0.40 -10.62 -22.60
N ARG A 10 -0.88 -10.61 -22.99
CA ARG A 10 -1.89 -9.71 -22.44
C ARG A 10 -2.98 -10.50 -21.73
N ARG A 11 -3.51 -9.94 -20.64
CA ARG A 11 -4.68 -10.48 -19.91
C ARG A 11 -5.77 -9.43 -19.88
N TYR A 12 -6.99 -9.84 -20.16
CA TYR A 12 -8.14 -8.94 -20.15
C TYR A 12 -8.74 -8.83 -18.74
N ASN A 13 -9.07 -7.63 -18.31
CA ASN A 13 -9.73 -7.30 -17.06
C ASN A 13 -11.19 -6.95 -17.33
N PHE A 14 -12.10 -7.85 -17.01
CA PHE A 14 -13.54 -7.66 -17.20
C PHE A 14 -14.15 -6.54 -16.35
N LEU A 15 -13.53 -6.17 -15.23
CA LEU A 15 -14.06 -5.12 -14.35
C LEU A 15 -13.80 -3.72 -14.92
N THR A 16 -12.71 -3.55 -15.67
CA THR A 16 -12.33 -2.25 -16.23
C THR A 16 -12.45 -2.19 -17.76
N ASP A 17 -12.79 -3.30 -18.41
CA ASP A 17 -12.84 -3.43 -19.88
C ASP A 17 -11.49 -3.11 -20.56
N GLU A 18 -10.40 -3.56 -19.94
CA GLU A 18 -9.04 -3.21 -20.38
C GLU A 18 -8.13 -4.43 -20.49
N TRP A 19 -7.04 -4.26 -21.22
CA TRP A 19 -6.01 -5.29 -21.37
C TRP A 19 -4.73 -4.88 -20.65
N VAL A 20 -4.23 -5.77 -19.79
CA VAL A 20 -2.96 -5.60 -19.06
C VAL A 20 -1.85 -6.34 -19.79
N LEU A 21 -0.74 -5.64 -20.10
CA LEU A 21 0.48 -6.25 -20.63
C LEU A 21 1.29 -6.89 -19.50
N VAL A 22 1.64 -8.16 -19.66
CA VAL A 22 2.50 -8.91 -18.76
C VAL A 22 3.85 -9.13 -19.44
N SER A 23 4.92 -8.67 -18.79
CA SER A 23 6.30 -8.87 -19.24
C SER A 23 7.08 -9.58 -18.12
N PRO A 24 7.15 -10.92 -18.12
CA PRO A 24 7.60 -11.71 -16.96
C PRO A 24 8.97 -11.31 -16.40
N HIS A 25 9.91 -10.95 -17.26
CA HIS A 25 11.29 -10.65 -16.89
C HIS A 25 11.60 -9.15 -16.65
N ARG A 26 10.58 -8.28 -16.63
CA ARG A 26 10.77 -6.82 -16.55
C ARG A 26 11.55 -6.38 -15.30
N THR A 27 11.37 -7.08 -14.19
CA THR A 27 12.01 -6.79 -12.90
C THR A 27 13.49 -7.19 -12.84
N LEU A 28 14.00 -7.96 -13.80
CA LEU A 28 15.42 -8.32 -13.88
C LEU A 28 16.30 -7.15 -14.33
N ARG A 29 15.71 -6.06 -14.82
CA ARG A 29 16.47 -4.87 -15.21
C ARG A 29 17.06 -4.22 -13.95
N PRO A 30 18.37 -3.91 -13.93
CA PRO A 30 18.99 -3.22 -12.81
C PRO A 30 18.25 -1.91 -12.49
N TRP A 31 17.79 -1.79 -11.24
CA TRP A 31 17.15 -0.58 -10.75
C TRP A 31 18.21 0.39 -10.23
N GLN A 32 18.26 1.60 -10.80
CA GLN A 32 19.13 2.70 -10.35
C GLN A 32 18.32 3.98 -10.05
N GLY A 33 17.00 3.84 -9.98
CA GLY A 33 16.09 4.94 -9.72
C GLY A 33 15.87 5.18 -8.23
N LYS A 34 14.78 5.89 -7.93
CA LYS A 34 14.36 6.22 -6.57
C LYS A 34 14.14 4.95 -5.73
N ILE A 35 14.58 4.97 -4.48
CA ILE A 35 14.20 3.97 -3.47
C ILE A 35 13.26 4.67 -2.50
N GLU A 36 12.05 4.14 -2.34
CA GLU A 36 11.10 4.68 -1.36
C GLU A 36 11.58 4.36 0.06
N THR A 37 11.45 5.32 0.98
CA THR A 37 11.69 5.06 2.40
C THR A 37 10.60 4.13 2.93
N GLY A 38 10.99 3.09 3.66
CA GLY A 38 10.05 2.23 4.35
C GLY A 38 9.14 3.01 5.30
N ALA A 39 7.98 2.45 5.62
CA ALA A 39 7.13 3.03 6.65
C ALA A 39 7.90 3.08 7.98
N HIS A 40 7.86 4.22 8.68
CA HIS A 40 8.39 4.30 10.03
C HIS A 40 7.50 3.47 10.97
N ASP A 41 8.00 2.29 11.35
CA ASP A 41 7.30 1.34 12.24
C ASP A 41 7.37 1.73 13.73
N GLN A 42 8.23 2.68 14.11
CA GLN A 42 8.27 3.17 15.48
C GLN A 42 7.22 4.25 15.70
N ARG A 43 5.95 3.84 15.74
CA ARG A 43 4.87 4.68 16.24
C ARG A 43 4.69 4.42 17.74
N PRO A 44 4.51 5.46 18.57
CA PRO A 44 4.17 5.24 19.97
C PRO A 44 2.81 4.54 20.07
N ALA A 45 2.62 3.72 21.10
CA ALA A 45 1.33 3.09 21.39
C ALA A 45 0.23 4.13 21.69
N TYR A 46 0.63 5.30 22.15
CA TYR A 46 -0.25 6.44 22.41
C TYR A 46 0.47 7.74 22.12
N ASP A 47 -0.22 8.66 21.45
CA ASP A 47 0.23 10.03 21.20
C ASP A 47 -0.84 11.00 21.74
N PRO A 48 -0.53 11.90 22.69
CA PRO A 48 -1.46 12.91 23.18
C PRO A 48 -2.00 13.87 22.09
N ALA A 49 -1.27 14.06 20.99
CA ALA A 49 -1.69 14.90 19.87
C ALA A 49 -2.51 14.14 18.81
N CYS A 50 -2.62 12.81 18.93
CA CYS A 50 -3.30 11.96 17.96
C CYS A 50 -4.83 12.03 18.11
N TYR A 51 -5.50 12.56 17.08
CA TYR A 51 -6.97 12.66 17.02
C TYR A 51 -7.71 11.32 16.99
N LEU A 52 -6.99 10.22 16.77
CA LEU A 52 -7.52 8.86 16.70
C LEU A 52 -7.09 8.01 17.90
N CYS A 53 -6.56 8.60 18.97
CA CYS A 53 -6.10 7.88 20.14
C CYS A 53 -7.16 7.94 21.25
N PRO A 54 -7.29 6.88 22.06
CA PRO A 54 -8.38 6.75 23.05
C PRO A 54 -8.31 7.87 24.10
N GLY A 55 -9.43 8.51 24.42
CA GLY A 55 -9.46 9.63 25.37
C GLY A 55 -8.98 10.98 24.83
N ASN A 56 -8.42 11.05 23.61
CA ASN A 56 -8.05 12.34 23.01
C ASN A 56 -9.24 13.05 22.35
N LYS A 57 -9.12 14.36 22.21
CA LYS A 57 -10.05 15.16 21.40
C LYS A 57 -9.84 14.90 19.91
N ARG A 58 -10.92 14.69 19.19
CA ARG A 58 -10.98 14.62 17.72
C ARG A 58 -10.78 16.01 17.12
N ALA A 59 -10.51 16.05 15.81
CA ALA A 59 -10.42 17.30 15.05
C ALA A 59 -11.68 18.19 15.16
N HIS A 60 -12.86 17.58 15.36
CA HIS A 60 -14.14 18.29 15.56
C HIS A 60 -14.47 18.59 17.04
N GLY A 61 -13.53 18.40 17.96
CA GLY A 61 -13.64 18.78 19.38
C GLY A 61 -14.31 17.75 20.31
N GLN A 62 -14.90 16.67 19.77
CA GLN A 62 -15.44 15.56 20.57
C GLN A 62 -14.33 14.68 21.12
N GLU A 63 -14.51 14.10 22.31
CA GLU A 63 -13.53 13.18 22.91
C GLU A 63 -13.73 11.74 22.42
N ASN A 64 -12.63 11.04 22.19
CA ASN A 64 -12.65 9.62 21.88
C ASN A 64 -13.03 8.82 23.13
N PRO A 65 -13.89 7.79 23.01
CA PRO A 65 -14.09 6.87 24.11
C PRO A 65 -12.77 6.20 24.50
N HIS A 66 -12.63 5.82 25.76
CA HIS A 66 -11.48 5.05 26.23
C HIS A 66 -11.61 3.58 25.79
N TYR A 67 -11.18 3.30 24.56
CA TYR A 67 -11.02 1.92 24.08
C TYR A 67 -9.59 1.44 24.31
N SER A 68 -9.46 0.14 24.57
CA SER A 68 -8.20 -0.58 24.41
C SER A 68 -8.06 -0.95 22.93
N GLY A 69 -7.03 -0.41 22.27
CA GLY A 69 -6.65 -0.78 20.90
C GLY A 69 -5.99 -2.14 20.80
#